data_AF-Q8R224-F1
#
_entry.id   AF-Q8R224-F1
#
_cell.length_a   1.000
_cell.length_b   1.000
_cell.length_c   1.000
_cell.angle_alpha   90.00
_cell.angle_beta   90.00
_cell.angle_gamma   90.00
#
_symmetry.space_group_name_H-M   'P 1'
#
loop_
_entity.id
_entity.type
_entity.pdbx_description
1 polymer ?
#
loop_
_entity_poly.entity_id
_entity_poly.type
_entity_poly.pdbx_seq_one_letter_code
_entity_poly.pdbx_strand_id
1 'polypeptide(L)'
;DAWVALLVNIPPAYGLYAAFFPVITYFFLGTSRHISVGPFPVLSMMVGVVVTRVVSDPNASSELSSSSTENDSFIEEKVMVAASVTVLSGIIQLLLGVLQVGFVVIYLSESLISGFTTAAAIHVLVSQLKFMLQLPVPAYSDPFSIFKVLESVFTQIQKTNIADLVTSVIILVVVFVFKEINQRYRSKLPVPIPIELIMVLIVIRRLSLII
;
A
#
# COMPACT_ATOMS: atom_id res chain seq x y z
N ASP A 1 -5.20 1.26 6.21
CA ASP A 1 -4.16 0.25 6.50
C ASP A 1 -4.41 -1.12 5.88
N ALA A 2 -5.64 -1.63 5.86
CA ALA A 2 -5.97 -2.91 5.19
C ALA A 2 -5.51 -3.00 3.72
N TRP A 3 -5.60 -1.90 2.96
CA TRP A 3 -5.11 -1.82 1.58
C TRP A 3 -3.62 -2.10 1.42
N VAL A 4 -2.82 -1.80 2.44
CA VAL A 4 -1.38 -2.05 2.42
C VAL A 4 -1.08 -3.54 2.52
N ALA A 5 -1.88 -4.31 3.28
CA ALA A 5 -1.75 -5.77 3.30
C ALA A 5 -2.25 -6.43 2.01
N LEU A 6 -3.31 -5.89 1.40
CA LEU A 6 -3.77 -6.32 0.08
C LEU A 6 -2.70 -6.15 -0.99
N LEU A 7 -1.88 -5.09 -0.91
CA LEU A 7 -0.74 -4.89 -1.81
C LEU A 7 0.37 -5.94 -1.64
N VAL A 8 0.51 -6.54 -0.46
CA VAL A 8 1.45 -7.66 -0.18
C VAL A 8 0.80 -9.02 -0.48
N ASN A 9 -0.48 -9.05 -0.85
CA ASN A 9 -1.24 -10.29 -1.08
C ASN A 9 -1.34 -11.16 0.20
N ILE A 10 -1.56 -10.50 1.34
CA ILE A 10 -1.69 -11.07 2.69
C ILE A 10 -3.03 -10.60 3.28
N PRO A 11 -3.69 -11.36 4.19
CA PRO A 11 -4.95 -10.95 4.79
C PRO A 11 -4.92 -9.55 5.41
N PRO A 12 -6.01 -8.77 5.28
CA PRO A 12 -6.06 -7.37 5.71
C PRO A 12 -5.83 -7.16 7.22
N ALA A 13 -6.04 -8.19 8.04
CA ALA A 13 -5.75 -8.16 9.48
C ALA A 13 -4.28 -7.82 9.77
N TYR A 14 -3.34 -8.32 8.95
CA TYR A 14 -1.91 -8.02 9.11
C TYR A 14 -1.57 -6.54 8.82
N GLY A 15 -2.37 -5.87 7.98
CA GLY A 15 -2.23 -4.44 7.74
C GLY A 15 -2.57 -3.60 8.97
N LEU A 16 -3.53 -4.06 9.79
CA LEU A 16 -3.87 -3.41 11.06
C LEU A 16 -2.73 -3.58 12.08
N TYR A 17 -2.15 -4.78 12.18
CA TYR A 17 -0.98 -5.03 13.03
C TYR A 17 0.20 -4.14 12.61
N ALA A 18 0.48 -4.04 11.31
CA ALA A 18 1.54 -3.21 10.77
C ALA A 18 1.34 -1.70 11.01
N ALA A 19 0.11 -1.23 11.23
CA ALA A 19 -0.17 0.15 11.58
C ALA A 19 -0.15 0.41 13.09
N PHE A 20 -0.57 -0.56 13.90
CA PHE A 20 -0.71 -0.40 15.35
C PHE A 20 0.62 -0.48 16.11
N PHE A 21 1.43 -1.52 15.84
CA PHE A 21 2.65 -1.77 16.61
C PHE A 21 3.72 -0.67 16.47
N PRO A 22 4.00 -0.12 15.27
CA PRO A 22 5.00 0.95 15.14
C PRO A 22 4.65 2.22 15.92
N VAL A 23 3.37 2.53 16.08
CA VAL A 23 2.91 3.71 16.84
C VAL A 23 3.22 3.54 18.34
N ILE A 24 3.00 2.34 18.89
CA ILE A 24 3.36 2.04 20.28
C ILE A 24 4.88 2.13 20.47
N THR A 25 5.65 1.54 19.57
CA THR A 25 7.12 1.61 19.64
C THR A 25 7.62 3.05 19.51
N TYR A 26 7.04 3.85 18.61
CA TYR A 26 7.37 5.26 18.44
C TYR A 26 7.00 6.09 19.67
N PHE A 27 5.94 5.75 20.41
CA PHE A 27 5.58 6.44 21.65
C PHE A 27 6.69 6.36 22.71
N PHE A 28 7.40 5.23 22.81
CA PHE A 28 8.49 5.06 23.78
C PHE A 28 9.84 5.61 23.30
N LEU A 29 10.16 5.45 22.01
CA LEU A 29 11.49 5.79 21.46
C LEU A 29 11.51 7.09 20.63
N GLY A 30 10.36 7.70 20.35
CA GLY A 30 10.22 8.85 19.45
C GLY A 30 10.69 10.15 20.09
N THR A 31 11.50 10.92 19.35
CA THR A 31 12.01 12.23 19.77
C THR A 31 11.10 13.40 19.36
N SER A 32 10.18 13.19 18.40
CA SER A 32 9.34 14.25 17.81
C SER A 32 7.86 14.00 18.02
N ARG A 33 7.16 14.94 18.68
CA ARG A 33 5.74 14.79 19.03
C ARG A 33 4.76 15.02 17.87
N HIS A 34 5.24 15.48 16.71
CA HIS A 34 4.41 15.86 15.57
C HIS A 34 4.47 14.88 14.39
N ILE A 35 5.35 13.86 14.44
CA ILE A 35 5.47 12.88 13.37
C ILE A 35 4.62 11.67 13.72
N SER A 36 3.72 11.29 12.81
CA SER A 36 2.97 10.05 12.90
C SER A 36 3.63 9.01 12.01
N VAL A 37 4.06 7.90 12.60
CA VAL A 37 4.59 6.75 11.86
C VAL A 37 3.40 5.89 11.42
N GLY A 38 3.39 5.49 10.15
CA GLY A 38 2.32 4.69 9.58
C GLY A 38 2.78 3.92 8.35
N PRO A 39 1.95 3.01 7.84
CA PRO A 39 2.30 2.16 6.71
C PRO A 39 2.41 2.97 5.42
N PHE A 40 3.49 2.79 4.66
CA PHE A 40 3.73 3.46 3.38
C PHE A 40 3.40 2.53 2.19
N PRO A 41 2.54 2.94 1.23
CA PRO A 41 2.13 2.09 0.12
C PRO A 41 3.29 1.54 -0.73
N VAL A 42 4.32 2.35 -0.99
CA VAL A 42 5.46 1.92 -1.81
C VAL A 42 6.32 0.89 -1.07
N LEU A 43 6.52 1.05 0.24
CA LEU A 43 7.28 0.08 1.04
C LEU A 43 6.58 -1.27 1.04
N SER A 44 5.25 -1.28 1.19
CA SER A 44 4.48 -2.52 1.10
C SER A 44 4.58 -3.17 -0.28
N MET A 45 4.51 -2.40 -1.37
CA MET A 45 4.70 -2.94 -2.70
C MET A 45 6.10 -3.55 -2.88
N MET A 46 7.14 -2.92 -2.34
CA MET A 46 8.50 -3.46 -2.36
C MET A 46 8.61 -4.78 -1.59
N VAL A 47 8.03 -4.86 -0.39
CA VAL A 47 7.96 -6.11 0.39
C VAL A 47 7.18 -7.17 -0.38
N GLY A 48 6.04 -6.81 -0.99
CA GLY A 48 5.24 -7.70 -1.84
C GLY A 48 6.04 -8.31 -2.98
N VAL A 49 6.87 -7.52 -3.68
CA VAL A 49 7.75 -8.02 -4.76
C VAL A 49 8.81 -8.99 -4.23
N VAL A 50 9.37 -8.74 -3.05
CA VAL A 50 10.34 -9.67 -2.44
C VAL A 50 9.66 -10.96 -2.03
N VAL A 51 8.50 -10.89 -1.38
CA VAL A 51 7.70 -12.04 -0.96
C VAL A 51 7.29 -12.88 -2.17
N THR A 52 6.79 -12.26 -3.25
CA THR A 52 6.42 -13.02 -4.45
C THR A 52 7.63 -13.66 -5.12
N ARG A 53 8.79 -13.01 -5.15
CA ARG A 53 10.01 -13.61 -5.72
C ARG A 53 10.50 -14.82 -4.93
N VAL A 54 10.57 -14.70 -3.61
CA VAL A 54 11.05 -15.78 -2.73
C VAL A 54 10.10 -16.98 -2.74
N VAL A 55 8.79 -16.73 -2.76
CA VAL A 55 7.76 -17.78 -2.76
C VAL A 55 7.53 -18.37 -4.17
N SER A 56 7.88 -17.65 -5.24
CA SER A 56 7.75 -18.15 -6.63
C SER A 56 8.99 -18.90 -7.14
N ASP A 57 10.00 -19.15 -6.31
CA ASP A 57 11.14 -19.97 -6.72
C ASP A 57 10.66 -21.42 -6.97
N PRO A 58 10.72 -21.93 -8.21
CA PRO A 58 10.14 -23.22 -8.61
C PRO A 58 10.87 -24.45 -8.05
N ASN A 59 11.91 -24.26 -7.23
CA ASN A 59 12.69 -25.34 -6.63
C ASN A 59 12.19 -25.76 -5.23
N ALA A 60 11.25 -25.02 -4.61
CA ALA A 60 10.73 -25.35 -3.28
C ALA A 60 9.42 -26.16 -3.29
N SER A 61 8.81 -26.38 -4.45
CA SER A 61 7.50 -27.05 -4.56
C SER A 61 7.48 -28.17 -5.62
N SER A 62 8.50 -29.03 -5.63
CA SER A 62 8.29 -30.40 -6.05
C SER A 62 7.75 -31.18 -4.84
N GLU A 63 6.55 -31.75 -5.01
CA GLU A 63 5.70 -32.46 -4.02
C GLU A 63 4.68 -31.52 -3.33
N LEU A 64 3.37 -31.74 -3.26
CA LEU A 64 2.46 -32.77 -3.77
C LEU A 64 1.02 -32.31 -3.39
N SER A 65 0.11 -32.28 -4.37
CA SER A 65 -1.35 -32.47 -4.23
C SER A 65 -2.26 -31.45 -3.51
N SER A 66 -2.93 -30.64 -4.34
CA SER A 66 -4.39 -30.49 -4.49
C SER A 66 -5.24 -30.60 -3.22
N SER A 67 -5.65 -29.45 -2.65
CA SER A 67 -6.98 -29.16 -2.08
C SER A 67 -6.93 -27.90 -1.22
N SER A 68 -8.09 -27.28 -0.97
CA SER A 68 -8.36 -26.00 -0.30
C SER A 68 -7.59 -25.63 0.99
N THR A 69 -6.80 -26.55 1.56
CA THR A 69 -5.86 -26.32 2.66
C THR A 69 -4.56 -25.60 2.21
N GLU A 70 -4.23 -25.63 0.92
CA GLU A 70 -3.03 -25.01 0.35
C GLU A 70 -3.00 -23.47 0.50
N ASN A 71 -4.16 -22.81 0.55
CA ASN A 71 -4.22 -21.35 0.67
C ASN A 71 -3.71 -20.85 2.03
N ASP A 72 -4.01 -21.57 3.11
CA ASP A 72 -3.64 -21.14 4.46
C ASP A 72 -2.13 -21.32 4.69
N SER A 73 -1.55 -22.45 4.27
CA SER A 73 -0.09 -22.68 4.35
C SER A 73 0.70 -21.70 3.48
N PHE A 74 0.19 -21.38 2.28
CA PHE A 74 0.81 -20.41 1.38
C PHE A 74 0.76 -18.97 1.94
N ILE A 75 -0.33 -18.62 2.64
CA ILE A 75 -0.44 -17.34 3.34
C ILE A 75 0.54 -17.28 4.51
N GLU A 76 0.66 -18.37 5.30
CA GLU A 76 1.62 -18.44 6.41
C GLU A 76 3.06 -18.27 5.94
N GLU A 77 3.44 -18.93 4.84
CA GLU A 77 4.79 -18.79 4.25
C GLU A 77 5.08 -17.35 3.82
N LYS A 78 4.13 -16.71 3.12
CA LYS A 78 4.25 -15.29 2.73
C LYS A 78 4.39 -14.36 3.93
N VAL A 79 3.63 -14.61 5.00
CA VAL A 79 3.70 -13.83 6.24
C VAL A 79 5.06 -14.00 6.91
N MET A 80 5.59 -15.22 6.94
CA MET A 80 6.91 -15.51 7.52
C MET A 80 8.03 -14.83 6.73
N VAL A 81 7.98 -14.84 5.41
CA VAL A 81 8.95 -14.13 4.55
C VAL A 81 8.82 -12.61 4.73
N ALA A 82 7.61 -12.07 4.77
CA ALA A 82 7.40 -10.65 5.03
C ALA A 82 7.95 -10.24 6.40
N ALA A 83 7.74 -11.07 7.42
CA ALA A 83 8.26 -10.84 8.77
C ALA A 83 9.79 -10.88 8.82
N SER A 84 10.43 -11.85 8.17
CA SER A 84 11.90 -11.96 8.15
C SER A 84 12.56 -10.76 7.45
N VAL A 85 12.01 -10.32 6.31
CA VAL A 85 12.46 -9.12 5.60
C VAL A 85 12.28 -7.87 6.47
N THR A 86 11.17 -7.77 7.20
CA THR A 86 10.89 -6.64 8.09
C THR A 86 11.86 -6.60 9.28
N VAL A 87 12.13 -7.75 9.90
CA VAL A 87 13.10 -7.86 11.00
C VAL A 87 14.51 -7.52 10.52
N LEU A 88 14.93 -8.05 9.37
CA LEU A 88 16.23 -7.74 8.79
C LEU A 88 16.36 -6.24 8.48
N SER A 89 15.32 -5.64 7.89
CA SER A 89 15.27 -4.19 7.64
C SER A 89 15.39 -3.38 8.94
N GLY A 90 14.71 -3.80 10.02
CA GLY A 90 14.81 -3.18 11.33
C GLY A 90 16.21 -3.28 11.95
N ILE A 91 16.87 -4.45 11.85
CA ILE A 91 18.26 -4.64 12.33
C ILE A 91 19.21 -3.72 11.55
N ILE A 92 19.08 -3.66 10.22
CA ILE A 92 19.88 -2.77 9.37
C ILE A 92 19.63 -1.30 9.75
N GLN A 93 18.38 -0.90 9.99
CA GLN A 93 18.05 0.45 10.43
C GLN A 93 18.65 0.80 11.80
N LEU A 94 18.62 -0.13 12.77
CA LEU A 94 19.28 0.05 14.07
C LEU A 94 20.79 0.18 13.92
N LEU A 95 21.41 -0.67 13.10
CA LEU A 95 22.85 -0.63 12.82
C LEU A 95 23.24 0.71 12.20
N LEU A 96 22.51 1.17 11.17
CA LEU A 96 22.71 2.46 10.52
C LEU A 96 22.48 3.64 11.50
N GLY A 97 21.55 3.49 12.43
CA GLY A 97 21.32 4.45 13.52
C GLY A 97 22.50 4.54 14.49
N VAL A 98 23.06 3.41 14.91
CA VAL A 98 24.25 3.34 15.78
C VAL A 98 25.49 3.88 15.07
N LEU A 99 25.65 3.59 13.78
CA LEU A 99 26.72 4.15 12.94
C LEU A 99 26.49 5.64 12.60
N GLN A 100 25.40 6.25 13.08
CA GLN A 100 25.02 7.65 12.83
C GLN A 100 25.02 8.03 11.34
N VAL A 101 24.67 7.08 10.47
CA VAL A 101 24.54 7.32 9.02
C VAL A 101 23.42 8.32 8.70
N GLY A 102 22.59 8.66 9.70
CA GLY A 102 21.66 9.78 9.65
C GLY A 102 22.29 11.09 9.17
N PHE A 103 23.59 11.34 9.44
CA PHE A 103 24.31 12.49 8.90
C PHE A 103 24.27 12.53 7.36
N VAL A 104 24.46 11.39 6.69
CA VAL A 104 24.46 11.29 5.22
C VAL A 104 23.09 11.62 4.62
N VAL A 105 22.01 11.24 5.31
CA VAL A 105 20.63 11.52 4.86
C VAL A 105 20.32 13.03 4.90
N ILE A 106 20.97 13.79 5.78
CA ILE A 106 20.83 15.25 5.85
C ILE A 106 21.49 15.93 4.64
N TYR A 107 22.46 15.28 3.97
CA TYR A 107 23.11 15.79 2.76
C TYR A 107 22.38 15.42 1.46
N LEU A 108 21.29 14.64 1.53
CA LEU A 108 20.48 14.41 0.34
C LEU A 108 19.87 15.74 -0.10
N SER A 109 20.10 16.10 -1.37
CA SER A 109 19.49 17.30 -1.96
C SER A 109 17.96 17.22 -1.86
N GLU A 110 17.32 18.33 -1.49
CA GLU A 110 15.86 18.46 -1.50
C GLU A 110 15.26 18.07 -2.86
N SER A 111 15.98 18.35 -3.96
CA SER A 111 15.60 17.94 -5.32
C SER A 111 15.52 16.42 -5.49
N LEU A 112 16.39 15.66 -4.81
CA LEU A 112 16.37 14.20 -4.86
C LEU A 112 15.18 13.64 -4.09
N ILE A 113 14.90 14.18 -2.91
CA ILE A 113 13.76 13.76 -2.08
C ILE A 113 12.43 14.10 -2.79
N SER A 114 12.34 15.28 -3.38
CA SER A 114 11.18 15.70 -4.18
C SER A 114 10.99 14.84 -5.43
N GLY A 115 12.08 14.54 -6.15
CA GLY A 115 12.07 13.65 -7.32
C GLY A 115 11.63 12.23 -6.96
N PHE A 116 12.18 11.65 -5.89
CA PHE A 116 11.78 10.34 -5.38
C PHE A 116 10.29 10.32 -4.97
N THR A 117 9.83 11.34 -4.23
CA THR A 117 8.44 11.42 -3.77
C THR A 117 7.47 11.56 -4.94
N THR A 118 7.82 12.33 -5.97
CA THR A 118 7.01 12.49 -7.19
C THR A 118 6.95 11.17 -7.98
N ALA A 119 8.08 10.49 -8.15
CA ALA A 119 8.13 9.18 -8.79
C ALA A 119 7.31 8.12 -8.00
N ALA A 120 7.45 8.13 -6.67
CA ALA A 120 6.65 7.28 -5.77
C ALA A 120 5.15 7.56 -5.91
N ALA A 121 4.73 8.83 -6.02
CA ALA A 121 3.34 9.19 -6.23
C ALA A 121 2.78 8.67 -7.56
N ILE A 122 3.54 8.82 -8.66
CA ILE A 122 3.18 8.27 -9.98
C ILE A 122 3.09 6.74 -9.90
N HIS A 123 4.05 6.10 -9.22
CA HIS A 123 4.08 4.64 -9.05
C HIS A 123 2.85 4.12 -8.29
N VAL A 124 2.44 4.82 -7.22
CA VAL A 124 1.21 4.52 -6.49
C VAL A 124 -0.01 4.73 -7.39
N LEU A 125 -0.08 5.82 -8.16
CA LEU A 125 -1.20 6.09 -9.08
C LEU A 125 -1.39 4.95 -10.09
N VAL A 126 -0.33 4.52 -10.77
CA VAL A 126 -0.40 3.39 -11.72
C VAL A 126 -0.80 2.09 -11.00
N SER A 127 -0.33 1.89 -9.77
CA SER A 127 -0.71 0.74 -8.96
C SER A 127 -2.17 0.78 -8.47
N GLN A 128 -2.79 1.96 -8.38
CA GLN A 128 -4.21 2.09 -8.08
C GLN A 128 -5.09 1.93 -9.33
N LEU A 129 -4.58 2.28 -10.51
CA LEU A 129 -5.31 2.21 -11.77
C LEU A 129 -5.79 0.78 -12.09
N LYS A 130 -5.00 -0.24 -11.77
CA LYS A 130 -5.39 -1.66 -11.89
C LYS A 130 -6.59 -2.03 -11.00
N PHE A 131 -6.67 -1.50 -9.78
CA PHE A 131 -7.84 -1.70 -8.91
C PHE A 131 -9.05 -0.90 -9.40
N MET A 132 -8.81 0.29 -9.95
CA MET A 132 -9.86 1.17 -10.47
C MET A 132 -10.58 0.60 -11.71
N LEU A 133 -9.83 -0.11 -12.56
CA LEU A 133 -10.34 -0.68 -13.82
C LEU A 133 -10.87 -2.12 -13.68
N GLN A 134 -10.71 -2.74 -12.50
CA GLN A 134 -11.16 -4.11 -12.19
C GLN A 134 -10.75 -5.17 -13.25
N LEU A 135 -9.64 -4.94 -13.95
CA LEU A 135 -9.15 -5.87 -14.97
C LEU A 135 -8.35 -6.99 -14.30
N PRO A 136 -8.52 -8.27 -14.70
CA PRO A 136 -7.67 -9.36 -14.25
C PRO A 136 -6.30 -9.23 -14.94
N VAL A 137 -5.50 -8.27 -14.49
CA VAL A 137 -4.14 -8.07 -14.98
C VAL A 137 -3.22 -9.00 -14.17
N PRO A 138 -2.47 -9.90 -14.80
CA PRO A 138 -1.49 -10.73 -14.10
C PRO A 138 -0.50 -9.83 -13.33
N ALA A 139 -0.21 -10.19 -12.09
CA ALA A 139 0.78 -9.47 -11.28
C ALA A 139 2.19 -9.76 -11.82
N TYR A 140 2.65 -8.97 -12.79
CA TYR A 140 4.02 -9.06 -13.27
C TYR A 140 4.99 -8.57 -12.17
N SER A 141 5.90 -9.43 -11.71
CA SER A 141 6.91 -9.12 -10.67
C SER A 141 8.24 -8.62 -11.25
N ASP A 142 8.26 -8.28 -12.54
CA ASP A 142 9.44 -7.86 -13.29
C ASP A 142 9.91 -6.43 -12.90
N PRO A 143 11.23 -6.13 -13.00
CA PRO A 143 11.81 -4.80 -12.74
C PRO A 143 11.26 -3.64 -13.59
N PHE A 144 10.44 -3.91 -14.61
CA PHE A 144 9.74 -2.94 -15.46
C PHE A 144 8.23 -3.18 -15.54
N SER A 145 7.67 -3.88 -14.56
CA SER A 145 6.25 -4.23 -14.49
C SER A 145 5.34 -3.01 -14.62
N ILE A 146 5.77 -1.82 -14.18
CA ILE A 146 4.98 -0.60 -14.30
C ILE A 146 4.64 -0.24 -15.76
N PHE A 147 5.61 -0.41 -16.68
CA PHE A 147 5.41 -0.12 -18.10
C PHE A 147 4.52 -1.17 -18.77
N LYS A 148 4.72 -2.45 -18.43
CA LYS A 148 3.87 -3.56 -18.92
C LYS A 148 2.43 -3.45 -18.41
N VAL A 149 2.25 -3.04 -17.15
CA VAL A 149 0.92 -2.79 -16.57
C VAL A 149 0.27 -1.62 -17.29
N LEU A 150 1.00 -0.55 -17.55
CA LEU A 150 0.48 0.61 -18.28
C LEU A 150 0.08 0.22 -19.72
N GLU A 151 0.94 -0.52 -20.42
CA GLU A 151 0.66 -1.06 -21.76
C GLU A 151 -0.59 -1.94 -21.76
N SER A 152 -0.67 -2.90 -20.83
CA SER A 152 -1.83 -3.80 -20.68
C SER A 152 -3.12 -3.04 -20.37
N VAL A 153 -3.04 -1.98 -19.54
CA VAL A 153 -4.19 -1.11 -19.23
C VAL A 153 -4.67 -0.37 -20.47
N PHE A 154 -3.76 0.19 -21.28
CA PHE A 154 -4.13 0.90 -22.51
C PHE A 154 -4.72 -0.04 -23.57
N THR A 155 -4.19 -1.25 -23.72
CA THR A 155 -4.70 -2.23 -24.69
C THR A 155 -6.06 -2.82 -24.28
N GLN A 156 -6.28 -3.05 -22.97
CA GLN A 156 -7.49 -3.71 -22.46
C GLN A 156 -8.62 -2.72 -22.12
N ILE A 157 -8.40 -1.41 -22.29
CA ILE A 157 -9.38 -0.35 -21.94
C ILE A 157 -10.75 -0.54 -22.62
N GLN A 158 -10.78 -1.21 -23.79
CA GLN A 158 -12.01 -1.48 -24.53
C GLN A 158 -12.85 -2.63 -23.96
N LYS A 159 -12.27 -3.52 -23.15
CA LYS A 159 -12.98 -4.62 -22.47
C LYS A 159 -13.37 -4.28 -21.02
N THR A 160 -13.03 -3.09 -20.55
CA THR A 160 -13.31 -2.65 -19.19
C THR A 160 -14.82 -2.49 -18.95
N ASN A 161 -15.27 -2.86 -17.75
CA ASN A 161 -16.61 -2.54 -17.30
C ASN A 161 -16.75 -1.03 -17.09
N ILE A 162 -17.48 -0.37 -18.00
CA ILE A 162 -17.73 1.08 -17.96
C ILE A 162 -18.41 1.49 -16.64
N ALA A 163 -19.20 0.60 -16.01
CA ALA A 163 -19.86 0.91 -14.74
C ALA A 163 -18.85 1.13 -13.60
N ASP A 164 -17.80 0.31 -13.52
CA ASP A 164 -16.78 0.41 -12.46
C ASP A 164 -15.88 1.64 -12.68
N LEU A 165 -15.53 1.93 -13.93
CA LEU A 165 -14.78 3.13 -14.31
C LEU A 165 -15.54 4.41 -13.94
N VAL A 166 -16.83 4.50 -14.30
CA VAL A 166 -17.64 5.68 -13.99
C VAL A 166 -17.80 5.86 -12.49
N THR A 167 -18.05 4.77 -11.76
CA THR A 167 -18.22 4.81 -10.30
C THR A 167 -16.95 5.28 -9.60
N SER A 168 -15.79 4.78 -10.00
CA SER A 168 -14.50 5.18 -9.43
C SER A 168 -14.11 6.63 -9.76
N VAL A 169 -14.41 7.11 -10.97
CA VAL A 169 -14.24 8.54 -11.32
C VAL A 169 -15.15 9.43 -10.47
N ILE A 170 -16.41 9.05 -10.29
CA ILE A 170 -17.36 9.80 -9.44
C ILE A 170 -16.83 9.86 -8.00
N ILE A 171 -16.38 8.75 -7.42
CA ILE A 171 -15.80 8.72 -6.07
C ILE A 171 -14.57 9.62 -5.98
N LEU A 172 -13.68 9.59 -6.98
CA LEU A 172 -12.48 10.43 -7.01
C LEU A 172 -12.83 11.91 -7.04
N VAL A 173 -13.79 12.33 -7.88
CA VAL A 173 -14.27 13.71 -7.95
C VAL A 173 -14.90 14.14 -6.63
N VAL A 174 -15.74 13.29 -6.04
CA VAL A 174 -16.40 13.56 -4.75
C VAL A 174 -15.35 13.77 -3.66
N VAL A 175 -14.38 12.86 -3.51
CA VAL A 175 -13.30 12.97 -2.52
C VAL A 175 -12.45 14.22 -2.75
N PHE A 176 -12.14 14.54 -4.01
CA PHE A 176 -11.39 15.74 -4.36
C PHE A 176 -12.13 17.02 -3.95
N VAL A 177 -13.41 17.14 -4.32
CA VAL A 177 -14.26 18.29 -3.94
C VAL A 177 -14.36 18.42 -2.43
N PHE A 178 -14.55 17.32 -1.70
CA PHE A 178 -14.60 17.35 -0.24
C PHE A 178 -13.28 17.75 0.41
N LYS A 179 -12.13 17.32 -0.13
CA LYS A 179 -10.81 17.77 0.33
C LYS A 179 -10.62 19.27 0.11
N GLU A 180 -11.00 19.77 -1.06
CA GLU A 180 -10.91 21.19 -1.40
C GLU A 180 -11.80 22.04 -0.49
N ILE A 181 -13.02 21.59 -0.22
CA ILE A 181 -13.94 22.23 0.74
C ILE A 181 -13.33 22.23 2.14
N ASN A 182 -12.83 21.10 2.63
CA ASN A 182 -12.21 21.00 3.96
C ASN A 182 -11.00 21.93 4.09
N GLN A 183 -10.18 22.04 3.04
CA GLN A 183 -9.04 22.96 3.01
C GLN A 183 -9.49 24.43 2.98
N ARG A 184 -10.53 24.76 2.21
CA ARG A 184 -11.06 26.13 2.10
C ARG A 184 -11.76 26.60 3.38
N TYR A 185 -12.41 25.70 4.13
CA TYR A 185 -13.06 26.00 5.41
C TYR A 185 -12.19 25.70 6.64
N ARG A 186 -10.89 25.41 6.44
CA ARG A 186 -9.92 25.15 7.51
C ARG A 186 -9.82 26.29 8.53
N SER A 187 -10.14 27.53 8.13
CA SER A 187 -10.12 28.70 9.02
C SER A 187 -11.33 28.79 9.97
N LYS A 188 -12.44 28.10 9.67
CA LYS A 188 -13.66 28.12 10.49
C LYS A 188 -13.90 26.81 11.26
N LEU A 189 -13.17 25.75 10.96
CA LEU A 189 -13.31 24.46 11.63
C LEU A 189 -12.10 24.20 12.55
N PRO A 190 -12.31 23.98 13.86
CA PRO A 190 -11.23 23.70 14.82
C PRO A 190 -10.57 22.33 14.61
N VAL A 191 -11.18 21.45 13.83
CA VAL A 191 -10.68 20.08 13.56
C VAL A 191 -10.96 19.72 12.09
N PRO A 192 -9.98 19.18 11.35
CA PRO A 192 -10.22 18.67 9.99
C PRO A 192 -11.23 17.51 10.04
N ILE A 193 -12.25 17.57 9.18
CA ILE A 193 -13.29 16.54 9.14
C ILE A 193 -12.69 15.26 8.52
N PRO A 194 -12.77 14.09 9.19
CA PRO A 194 -12.27 12.82 8.66
C PRO A 194 -13.21 12.29 7.56
N ILE A 195 -13.17 12.92 6.38
CA ILE A 195 -14.10 12.65 5.29
C ILE A 195 -13.99 11.21 4.79
N GLU A 196 -12.79 10.62 4.79
CA GLU A 196 -12.55 9.26 4.32
C GLU A 196 -13.29 8.22 5.18
N LEU A 197 -13.32 8.44 6.50
CA LEU A 197 -14.04 7.56 7.43
C LEU A 197 -15.57 7.68 7.26
N ILE A 198 -16.06 8.91 7.07
CA ILE A 198 -17.49 9.16 6.83
C ILE A 198 -17.94 8.53 5.51
N MET A 199 -17.14 8.66 4.44
CA MET A 199 -17.43 8.09 3.13
C MET A 199 -17.50 6.56 3.21
N VAL A 200 -16.51 5.92 3.83
CA VAL A 200 -16.50 4.46 4.07
C VAL A 200 -17.72 4.04 4.88
N LEU A 201 -18.08 4.78 5.92
CA LEU A 201 -19.25 4.46 6.75
C LEU A 201 -20.57 4.58 5.99
N ILE A 202 -20.72 5.58 5.11
CA ILE A 202 -21.90 5.73 4.24
C ILE A 202 -21.99 4.55 3.27
N VAL A 203 -20.88 4.18 2.63
CA VAL A 203 -20.84 3.07 1.67
C VAL A 203 -21.17 1.74 2.36
N ILE A 204 -20.54 1.43 3.49
CA ILE A 204 -20.81 0.22 4.27
C ILE A 204 -22.28 0.17 4.71
N ARG A 205 -22.82 1.30 5.20
CA ARG A 205 -24.22 1.38 5.62
C ARG A 205 -25.19 1.19 4.45
N ARG A 206 -24.85 1.69 3.25
CA ARG A 206 -25.63 1.44 2.02
C ARG A 206 -25.57 -0.01 1.60
N LEU A 207 -24.40 -0.65 1.67
CA LEU A 207 -24.21 -2.05 1.32
C LEU A 207 -24.98 -2.98 2.28
N SER A 208 -24.93 -2.70 3.59
CA SER A 208 -25.66 -3.44 4.63
C SER A 208 -27.17 -3.27 4.58
N LEU A 209 -27.68 -2.27 3.83
CA LEU A 209 -29.11 -2.07 3.58
C LEU A 209 -29.61 -2.80 2.32
N ILE A 210 -28.68 -3.27 1.48
CA ILE A 210 -28.96 -3.94 0.21
C ILE A 210 -28.86 -5.47 0.36
N ILE A 211 -28.07 -5.94 1.33
CA ILE A 211 -27.96 -7.36 1.76
C ILE A 211 -29.02 -7.65 2.82
#